data_AF-A0A2T8FF17-F1
#
_entry.id   AF-A0A2T8FF17-F1
#
_cell.length_a   1.000
_cell.length_b   1.000
_cell.length_c   1.000
_cell.angle_alpha   90.00
_cell.angle_beta   90.00
_cell.angle_gamma   90.00
#
_symmetry.space_group_name_H-M   'P 1'
#
loop_
_entity.id
_entity.type
_entity.pdbx_description
1 polymer ?
#
loop_
_entity_poly.entity_id
_entity_poly.type
_entity_poly.pdbx_seq_one_letter_code
_entity_poly.pdbx_strand_id
1 'polypeptide(L)'
;MAKKKVFLHIGAAVPGVSETHTALRDSAATAEAGLAVPKLDQADLDRADIEIRRRHKAEGLKRKDVEGAWAEVCRKAFKAARKGHDVVISQPGFVEADYQQVALALDGLVGLQLHLVVTPPDGVHADQVPTLVGHWAKFVKKDARIHVLSLDAAAGPEDFTHAIARLALEHEKHQLDDKLARIKKQRRGLKERLGRIDAA
;
A
#
# COMPACT_ATOMS: atom_id res chain seq x y z
N MET A 1 7.98 -0.30 -18.54
CA MET A 1 7.98 0.61 -17.37
C MET A 1 7.88 -0.21 -16.10
N ALA A 2 8.53 0.20 -15.01
CA ALA A 2 8.32 -0.44 -13.70
C ALA A 2 6.87 -0.24 -13.26
N LYS A 3 6.26 -1.27 -12.65
CA LYS A 3 4.92 -1.15 -12.09
C LYS A 3 4.94 -0.11 -10.96
N LYS A 4 3.93 0.77 -10.93
CA LYS A 4 3.71 1.68 -9.80
C LYS A 4 3.24 0.90 -8.59
N LYS A 5 3.60 1.38 -7.41
CA LYS A 5 3.29 0.71 -6.15
C LYS A 5 1.91 1.15 -5.66
N VAL A 6 1.26 0.25 -4.95
CA VAL A 6 0.09 0.55 -4.14
C VAL A 6 0.38 0.10 -2.72
N PHE A 7 0.41 1.05 -1.78
CA PHE A 7 0.48 0.80 -0.35
C PHE A 7 -0.94 0.68 0.17
N LEU A 8 -1.38 -0.55 0.44
CA LEU A 8 -2.70 -0.82 0.99
C LEU A 8 -2.56 -0.96 2.51
N HIS A 9 -3.05 0.03 3.24
CA HIS A 9 -3.11 0.00 4.70
C HIS A 9 -4.37 -0.72 5.18
N ILE A 10 -4.18 -1.71 6.06
CA ILE A 10 -5.21 -2.48 6.74
C ILE A 10 -4.87 -2.59 8.23
N GLY A 11 -5.82 -2.97 9.08
CA GLY A 11 -5.52 -3.33 10.47
C GLY A 11 -6.39 -2.63 11.48
N ALA A 12 -5.88 -2.56 12.72
CA ALA A 12 -6.55 -1.93 13.84
C ALA A 12 -6.76 -0.43 13.61
N ALA A 13 -7.66 0.15 14.42
CA ALA A 13 -7.83 1.59 14.47
C ALA A 13 -6.51 2.26 14.88
N VAL A 14 -6.20 3.37 14.21
CA VAL A 14 -5.03 4.18 14.54
C VAL A 14 -5.44 5.16 15.65
N PRO A 15 -4.70 5.23 16.77
CA PRO A 15 -5.00 6.16 17.86
C PRO A 15 -5.15 7.60 17.36
N GLY A 16 -6.20 8.29 17.80
CA GLY A 16 -6.47 9.68 17.44
C GLY A 16 -6.87 9.92 15.98
N VAL A 17 -7.09 8.87 15.16
CA VAL A 17 -7.43 9.00 13.74
C VAL A 17 -8.75 8.30 13.43
N SER A 18 -9.81 9.09 13.22
CA SER A 18 -11.13 8.58 12.81
C SER A 18 -11.16 8.16 11.34
N GLU A 19 -10.58 8.96 10.45
CA GLU A 19 -10.58 8.75 9.01
C GLU A 19 -9.14 8.66 8.47
N THR A 20 -8.54 7.47 8.57
CA THR A 20 -7.14 7.24 8.19
C THR A 20 -6.84 7.61 6.73
N HIS A 21 -7.78 7.42 5.81
CA HIS A 21 -7.59 7.79 4.41
C HIS A 21 -7.59 9.31 4.21
N THR A 22 -8.49 10.02 4.88
CA THR A 22 -8.53 11.49 4.91
C THR A 22 -7.24 12.05 5.53
N ALA A 23 -6.77 11.48 6.64
CA ALA A 23 -5.51 11.89 7.27
C ALA A 23 -4.32 11.77 6.33
N LEU A 24 -4.21 10.68 5.56
CA LEU A 24 -3.17 10.51 4.53
C LEU A 24 -3.31 11.53 3.41
N ARG A 25 -4.54 11.78 2.94
CA ARG A 25 -4.79 12.71 1.83
C ARG A 25 -4.38 14.14 2.18
N ASP A 26 -4.63 14.55 3.41
CA ASP A 26 -4.44 15.92 3.85
C ASP A 26 -3.04 16.15 4.47
N SER A 27 -2.23 15.09 4.58
CA SER A 27 -0.87 15.12 5.12
C SER A 27 0.17 15.64 4.12
N ALA A 28 0.93 16.66 4.54
CA ALA A 28 2.08 17.17 3.79
C ALA A 28 3.16 16.09 3.62
N ALA A 29 3.45 15.30 4.65
CA ALA A 29 4.46 14.24 4.58
C ALA A 29 4.13 13.18 3.52
N THR A 30 2.84 12.85 3.36
CA THR A 30 2.40 11.91 2.32
C THR A 30 2.66 12.49 0.92
N ALA A 31 2.34 13.78 0.72
CA ALA A 31 2.58 14.47 -0.55
C ALA A 31 4.08 14.63 -0.85
N GLU A 32 4.89 14.99 0.13
CA GLU A 32 6.36 15.13 0.02
C GLU A 32 7.05 13.79 -0.28
N ALA A 33 6.52 12.68 0.22
CA ALA A 33 6.97 11.34 -0.14
C ALA A 33 6.54 10.89 -1.55
N GLY A 34 5.89 11.76 -2.33
CA GLY A 34 5.46 11.48 -3.70
C GLY A 34 4.30 10.49 -3.81
N LEU A 35 3.62 10.19 -2.69
CA LEU A 35 2.45 9.34 -2.65
C LEU A 35 1.21 10.11 -3.08
N ALA A 36 0.44 9.52 -4.00
CA ALA A 36 -0.90 9.99 -4.30
C ALA A 36 -1.93 9.26 -3.44
N VAL A 37 -2.85 10.02 -2.85
CA VAL A 37 -4.01 9.48 -2.13
C VAL A 37 -5.26 9.70 -2.98
N PRO A 38 -6.00 8.65 -3.37
CA PRO A 38 -7.23 8.80 -4.14
C PRO A 38 -8.22 9.77 -3.45
N LYS A 39 -8.74 10.75 -4.19
CA LYS A 39 -9.76 11.66 -3.65
C LYS A 39 -11.11 10.95 -3.55
N LEU A 40 -11.36 10.35 -2.39
CA LEU A 40 -12.57 9.63 -1.99
C LEU A 40 -13.06 10.24 -0.68
N ASP A 41 -14.38 10.25 -0.47
CA ASP A 41 -14.92 10.52 0.87
C ASP A 41 -14.95 9.22 1.70
N GLN A 42 -15.25 9.35 2.99
CA GLN A 42 -15.32 8.18 3.88
C GLN A 42 -16.46 7.23 3.46
N ALA A 43 -17.57 7.75 2.93
CA ALA A 43 -18.70 6.93 2.48
C ALA A 43 -18.37 6.05 1.26
N ASP A 44 -17.50 6.51 0.35
CA ASP A 44 -16.96 5.69 -0.74
C ASP A 44 -16.13 4.51 -0.21
N LEU A 45 -15.30 4.76 0.82
CA LEU A 45 -14.44 3.74 1.44
C LEU A 45 -15.25 2.75 2.28
N ASP A 46 -16.27 3.21 2.99
CA ASP A 46 -17.17 2.36 3.77
C ASP A 46 -17.96 1.42 2.84
N ARG A 47 -18.47 1.94 1.71
CA ARG A 47 -19.13 1.10 0.71
C ARG A 47 -18.18 0.08 0.10
N ALA A 48 -16.92 0.45 -0.14
CA ALA A 48 -15.91 -0.49 -0.61
C ALA A 48 -15.58 -1.57 0.44
N ASP A 49 -15.57 -1.22 1.74
CA ASP A 49 -15.46 -2.19 2.84
C ASP A 49 -16.58 -3.22 2.77
N ILE A 50 -17.81 -2.72 2.73
CA ILE A 50 -19.04 -3.52 2.76
C ILE A 50 -19.14 -4.40 1.51
N GLU A 51 -18.76 -3.88 0.34
CA GLU A 51 -18.73 -4.62 -0.91
C GLU A 51 -17.75 -5.80 -0.81
N ILE A 52 -16.47 -5.53 -0.54
CA ILE A 52 -15.41 -6.55 -0.56
C ILE A 52 -15.66 -7.59 0.52
N ARG A 53 -16.03 -7.16 1.72
CA ARG A 53 -16.33 -8.06 2.84
C ARG A 53 -17.73 -8.68 2.77
N ARG A 54 -18.49 -8.37 1.72
CA ARG A 54 -19.84 -8.85 1.45
C ARG A 54 -20.82 -8.64 2.62
N ARG A 55 -20.66 -7.56 3.38
CA ARG A 55 -21.43 -7.26 4.60
C ARG A 55 -22.76 -6.54 4.35
N HIS A 56 -23.11 -6.24 3.08
CA HIS A 56 -24.31 -5.46 2.74
C HIS A 56 -25.60 -5.93 3.44
N LYS A 57 -25.86 -7.24 3.53
CA LYS A 57 -27.04 -7.76 4.25
C LYS A 57 -27.03 -7.46 5.74
N ALA A 58 -25.86 -7.58 6.38
CA ALA A 58 -25.70 -7.29 7.81
C ALA A 58 -25.91 -5.80 8.11
N GLU A 59 -25.60 -4.94 7.14
CA GLU A 59 -25.79 -3.49 7.20
C GLU A 59 -27.18 -3.03 6.70
N GLY A 60 -28.09 -3.96 6.40
CA GLY A 60 -29.43 -3.63 5.87
C GLY A 60 -29.44 -3.03 4.46
N LEU A 61 -28.34 -3.14 3.71
CA LEU A 61 -28.16 -2.61 2.37
C LEU A 61 -28.47 -3.66 1.29
N LYS A 62 -28.93 -3.20 0.12
CA LYS A 62 -29.00 -4.05 -1.07
C LYS A 62 -27.62 -4.12 -1.70
N ARG A 63 -27.31 -5.24 -2.38
CA ARG A 63 -26.05 -5.41 -3.11
C ARG A 63 -25.75 -4.23 -4.05
N LYS A 64 -26.76 -3.77 -4.79
CA LYS A 64 -26.65 -2.64 -5.73
C LYS A 64 -26.25 -1.30 -5.07
N ASP A 65 -26.38 -1.18 -3.75
CA ASP A 65 -26.05 0.06 -3.03
C ASP A 65 -24.54 0.16 -2.76
N VAL A 66 -23.81 -0.96 -2.84
CA VAL A 66 -22.36 -1.05 -2.60
C VAL A 66 -21.56 -1.55 -3.80
N GLU A 67 -22.21 -2.17 -4.78
CA GLU A 67 -21.55 -2.74 -5.95
C GLU A 67 -20.78 -1.69 -6.77
N GLY A 68 -19.52 -1.98 -7.05
CA GLY A 68 -18.62 -1.11 -7.79
C GLY A 68 -17.89 -0.05 -6.95
N ALA A 69 -18.12 0.01 -5.63
CA ALA A 69 -17.42 0.95 -4.76
C ALA A 69 -15.91 0.70 -4.74
N TRP A 70 -15.46 -0.54 -4.59
CA TRP A 70 -14.03 -0.87 -4.67
C TRP A 70 -13.45 -0.65 -6.07
N ALA A 71 -14.24 -0.90 -7.12
CA ALA A 71 -13.83 -0.59 -8.49
C ALA A 71 -13.58 0.92 -8.68
N GLU A 72 -14.38 1.78 -8.04
CA GLU A 72 -14.17 3.23 -8.03
C GLU A 72 -12.83 3.60 -7.36
N VAL A 73 -12.56 3.04 -6.17
CA VAL A 73 -11.29 3.24 -5.46
C VAL A 73 -10.11 2.85 -6.35
N CYS A 74 -10.16 1.65 -6.95
CA CYS A 74 -9.13 1.15 -7.85
C CYS A 74 -8.95 2.05 -9.07
N ARG A 75 -10.05 2.51 -9.69
CA ARG A 75 -10.01 3.42 -10.85
C ARG A 75 -9.25 4.71 -10.53
N LYS A 76 -9.48 5.31 -9.37
CA LYS A 76 -8.78 6.52 -8.94
C LYS A 76 -7.31 6.25 -8.63
N ALA A 77 -6.99 5.12 -7.99
CA ALA A 77 -5.62 4.67 -7.79
C ALA A 77 -4.87 4.52 -9.13
N PHE A 78 -5.45 3.84 -10.12
CA PHE A 78 -4.85 3.72 -11.45
C PHE A 78 -4.69 5.07 -12.16
N LYS A 79 -5.61 6.01 -11.98
CA LYS A 79 -5.47 7.36 -12.54
C LYS A 79 -4.23 8.06 -11.98
N ALA A 80 -3.95 7.94 -10.69
CA ALA A 80 -2.74 8.47 -10.08
C ALA A 80 -1.47 7.73 -10.55
N ALA A 81 -1.52 6.40 -10.62
CA ALA A 81 -0.42 5.58 -11.11
C ALA A 81 -0.03 5.92 -12.55
N ARG A 82 -1.00 6.13 -13.45
CA ARG A 82 -0.76 6.55 -14.84
C ARG A 82 -0.08 7.92 -14.95
N LYS A 83 -0.27 8.79 -13.96
CA LYS A 83 0.42 10.09 -13.86
C LYS A 83 1.83 9.99 -13.29
N GLY A 84 2.26 8.78 -12.90
CA GLY A 84 3.63 8.56 -12.42
C GLY A 84 3.76 8.45 -10.90
N HIS A 85 2.67 8.47 -10.13
CA HIS A 85 2.73 8.42 -8.67
C HIS A 85 2.61 6.99 -8.14
N ASP A 86 3.32 6.68 -7.05
CA ASP A 86 2.93 5.56 -6.20
C ASP A 86 1.69 5.97 -5.39
N VAL A 87 0.87 5.00 -4.99
CA VAL A 87 -0.46 5.28 -4.42
C VAL A 87 -0.55 4.70 -3.03
N VAL A 88 -1.22 5.38 -2.10
CA VAL A 88 -1.63 4.81 -0.82
C VAL A 88 -3.16 4.78 -0.71
N ILE A 89 -3.69 3.67 -0.21
CA ILE A 89 -5.11 3.47 0.09
C ILE A 89 -5.17 2.97 1.53
N SER A 90 -5.89 3.68 2.39
CA SER A 90 -6.23 3.17 3.72
C SER A 90 -7.61 2.56 3.71
N GLN A 91 -7.70 1.29 4.10
CA GLN A 91 -8.92 0.51 4.25
C GLN A 91 -8.78 -0.46 5.44
N PRO A 92 -8.83 0.04 6.70
CA PRO A 92 -8.52 -0.77 7.89
C PRO A 92 -9.31 -2.08 7.99
N GLY A 93 -10.61 -2.05 7.68
CA GLY A 93 -11.53 -3.18 7.78
C GLY A 93 -11.17 -4.38 6.89
N PHE A 94 -10.35 -4.20 5.86
CA PHE A 94 -9.87 -5.30 5.00
C PHE A 94 -8.97 -6.31 5.74
N VAL A 95 -8.51 -6.00 6.96
CA VAL A 95 -7.81 -6.97 7.81
C VAL A 95 -8.68 -8.21 8.13
N GLU A 96 -9.99 -8.03 8.18
CA GLU A 96 -10.96 -9.09 8.48
C GLU A 96 -11.45 -9.82 7.22
N ALA A 97 -10.83 -9.56 6.05
CA ALA A 97 -11.22 -10.18 4.80
C ALA A 97 -10.81 -11.66 4.74
N ASP A 98 -11.76 -12.53 4.35
CA ASP A 98 -11.46 -13.94 4.08
C ASP A 98 -10.65 -14.11 2.77
N TYR A 99 -10.17 -15.33 2.50
CA TYR A 99 -9.38 -15.60 1.29
C TYR A 99 -10.04 -15.20 -0.03
N GLN A 100 -11.35 -15.41 -0.20
CA GLN A 100 -12.07 -15.05 -1.42
C GLN A 100 -12.25 -13.53 -1.53
N GLN A 101 -12.47 -12.86 -0.40
CA GLN A 101 -12.61 -11.42 -0.31
C GLN A 101 -11.28 -10.72 -0.62
N VAL A 102 -10.16 -11.25 -0.11
CA VAL A 102 -8.81 -10.80 -0.47
C VAL A 102 -8.55 -10.96 -1.96
N ALA A 103 -8.85 -12.13 -2.53
CA ALA A 103 -8.68 -12.35 -3.98
C ALA A 103 -9.48 -11.33 -4.80
N LEU A 104 -10.75 -11.10 -4.44
CA LEU A 104 -11.61 -10.11 -5.08
C LEU A 104 -11.06 -8.68 -4.98
N ALA A 105 -10.57 -8.29 -3.80
CA ALA A 105 -9.95 -6.97 -3.61
C ALA A 105 -8.71 -6.80 -4.51
N LEU A 106 -7.90 -7.86 -4.63
CA LEU A 106 -6.68 -7.84 -5.41
C LEU A 106 -6.89 -7.87 -6.93
N ASP A 107 -7.97 -8.47 -7.41
CA ASP A 107 -8.36 -8.42 -8.82
C ASP A 107 -8.48 -6.96 -9.29
N GLY A 108 -9.03 -6.09 -8.43
CA GLY A 108 -9.13 -4.65 -8.69
C GLY A 108 -7.79 -3.91 -8.76
N LEU A 109 -6.70 -4.48 -8.22
CA LEU A 109 -5.37 -3.87 -8.17
C LEU A 109 -4.37 -4.50 -9.15
N VAL A 110 -4.82 -5.43 -10.00
CA VAL A 110 -3.97 -6.11 -10.99
C VAL A 110 -3.30 -5.10 -11.92
N GLY A 111 -1.97 -5.05 -11.87
CA GLY A 111 -1.17 -4.11 -12.65
C GLY A 111 -0.33 -3.17 -11.79
N LEU A 112 -0.72 -2.99 -10.53
CA LEU A 112 0.07 -2.31 -9.50
C LEU A 112 0.94 -3.31 -8.73
N GLN A 113 2.02 -2.83 -8.12
CA GLN A 113 2.84 -3.60 -7.20
C GLN A 113 2.31 -3.40 -5.79
N LEU A 114 1.62 -4.41 -5.24
CA LEU A 114 1.09 -4.37 -3.89
C LEU A 114 2.21 -4.35 -2.84
N HIS A 115 2.09 -3.39 -1.93
CA HIS A 115 2.75 -3.30 -0.63
C HIS A 115 1.65 -3.26 0.41
N LEU A 116 1.62 -4.24 1.30
CA LEU A 116 0.63 -4.32 2.37
C LEU A 116 1.22 -3.63 3.60
N VAL A 117 0.48 -2.68 4.18
CA VAL A 117 0.84 -2.04 5.43
C VAL A 117 -0.18 -2.44 6.47
N VAL A 118 0.27 -2.93 7.62
CA VAL A 118 -0.60 -3.44 8.67
C VAL A 118 -0.35 -2.71 9.97
N THR A 119 -1.39 -2.10 10.51
CA THR A 119 -1.40 -1.59 11.88
C THR A 119 -1.87 -2.72 12.81
N PRO A 120 -0.99 -3.21 13.71
CA PRO A 120 -1.38 -4.27 14.64
C PRO A 120 -2.35 -3.73 15.71
N PRO A 121 -3.19 -4.60 16.30
CA PRO A 121 -3.93 -4.26 17.52
C PRO A 121 -2.99 -3.91 18.67
N ASP A 122 -3.48 -3.13 19.63
CA ASP A 122 -2.72 -2.77 20.83
C ASP A 122 -2.18 -4.00 21.56
N GLY A 123 -0.91 -3.93 21.97
CA GLY A 123 -0.23 -5.01 22.69
C GLY A 123 0.22 -6.18 21.81
N VAL A 124 -0.02 -6.15 20.49
CA VAL A 124 0.49 -7.17 19.56
C VAL A 124 1.89 -6.76 19.07
N HIS A 125 2.87 -7.62 19.33
CA HIS A 125 4.26 -7.40 18.94
C HIS A 125 4.52 -7.74 17.46
N ALA A 126 5.58 -7.15 16.90
CA ALA A 126 5.91 -7.24 15.48
C ALA A 126 6.17 -8.69 14.98
N ASP A 127 6.63 -9.58 15.86
CA ASP A 127 6.88 -10.99 15.61
C ASP A 127 5.57 -11.81 15.43
N GLN A 128 4.45 -11.30 15.92
CA GLN A 128 3.13 -11.91 15.76
C GLN A 128 2.40 -11.41 14.50
N VAL A 129 2.93 -10.42 13.80
CA VAL A 129 2.30 -9.80 12.63
C VAL A 129 2.11 -10.73 11.43
N PRO A 130 2.93 -11.77 11.19
CA PRO A 130 2.65 -12.77 10.16
C PRO A 130 1.28 -13.45 10.33
N THR A 131 0.71 -13.50 11.54
CA THR A 131 -0.66 -14.01 11.75
C THR A 131 -1.72 -12.94 11.48
N LEU A 132 -1.42 -11.66 11.75
CA LEU A 132 -2.32 -10.52 11.50
C LEU A 132 -2.63 -10.31 10.01
N VAL A 133 -1.65 -10.55 9.15
CA VAL A 133 -1.83 -10.44 7.69
C VAL A 133 -2.68 -11.58 7.12
N GLY A 134 -2.93 -12.64 7.90
CA GLY A 134 -3.88 -13.71 7.61
C GLY A 134 -3.86 -14.18 6.15
N HIS A 135 -4.99 -14.04 5.46
CA HIS A 135 -5.13 -14.44 4.07
C HIS A 135 -4.34 -13.57 3.07
N TRP A 136 -4.01 -12.33 3.42
CA TRP A 136 -3.25 -11.42 2.55
C TRP A 136 -1.84 -11.90 2.26
N ALA A 137 -1.17 -12.53 3.24
CA ALA A 137 0.20 -13.01 3.09
C ALA A 137 0.37 -13.93 1.87
N LYS A 138 -0.63 -14.76 1.57
CA LYS A 138 -0.61 -15.70 0.42
C LYS A 138 -0.56 -15.00 -0.94
N PHE A 139 -0.96 -13.75 -1.02
CA PHE A 139 -1.01 -12.99 -2.26
C PHE A 139 0.11 -11.94 -2.39
N VAL A 140 0.79 -11.62 -1.29
CA VAL A 140 1.95 -10.75 -1.32
C VAL A 140 3.18 -11.57 -1.72
N LYS A 141 3.63 -11.41 -2.97
CA LYS A 141 4.71 -12.24 -3.56
C LYS A 141 6.06 -12.25 -2.81
N LYS A 142 6.29 -11.30 -1.90
CA LYS A 142 7.55 -11.14 -1.17
C LYS A 142 7.25 -10.59 0.21
N ASP A 143 7.79 -11.21 1.25
CA ASP A 143 7.64 -10.74 2.64
C ASP A 143 8.13 -9.31 2.83
N ALA A 144 9.16 -8.90 2.08
CA ALA A 144 9.66 -7.51 2.03
C ALA A 144 8.63 -6.47 1.51
N ARG A 145 7.41 -6.88 1.18
CA ARG A 145 6.28 -6.01 0.79
C ARG A 145 5.18 -6.00 1.83
N ILE A 146 5.34 -6.71 2.94
CA ILE A 146 4.49 -6.67 4.11
C ILE A 146 5.20 -5.78 5.12
N HIS A 147 4.52 -4.73 5.55
CA HIS A 147 5.08 -3.70 6.41
C HIS A 147 4.23 -3.58 7.66
N VAL A 148 4.88 -3.57 8.82
CA VAL A 148 4.20 -3.42 10.11
C VAL A 148 4.34 -2.00 10.57
N LEU A 149 3.22 -1.36 10.87
CA LEU A 149 3.17 0.00 11.37
C LEU A 149 2.87 -0.01 12.87
N SER A 150 3.89 -0.24 13.69
CA SER A 150 3.77 -0.15 15.14
C SER A 150 3.71 1.31 15.56
N LEU A 151 2.54 1.76 16.00
CA LEU A 151 2.33 3.08 16.56
C LEU A 151 2.23 2.99 18.08
N ASP A 152 2.76 4.00 18.77
CA ASP A 152 2.55 4.16 20.21
C ASP A 152 1.05 4.43 20.48
N ALA A 153 0.56 4.06 21.65
CA ALA A 153 -0.77 4.44 22.11
C ALA A 153 -0.95 5.98 22.17
N ALA A 154 0.14 6.71 22.37
CA ALA A 154 0.16 8.18 22.32
C ALA A 154 0.31 8.75 20.89
N ALA A 155 0.44 7.90 19.86
CA ALA A 155 0.61 8.36 18.49
C ALA A 155 -0.62 9.12 17.99
N GLY A 156 -0.38 10.14 17.17
CA GLY A 156 -1.43 10.91 16.52
C GLY A 156 -1.51 10.68 15.00
N PRO A 157 -2.37 11.47 14.32
CA PRO A 157 -2.48 11.46 12.86
C PRO A 157 -1.15 11.74 12.15
N GLU A 158 -0.33 12.64 12.70
CA GLU A 158 0.97 12.99 12.11
C GLU A 158 1.92 11.80 12.13
N ASP A 159 2.03 11.08 13.25
CA ASP A 159 2.88 9.89 13.38
C ASP A 159 2.49 8.80 12.38
N PHE A 160 1.19 8.55 12.24
CA PHE A 160 0.66 7.60 11.26
C PHE A 160 1.07 7.97 9.83
N THR A 161 0.84 9.22 9.43
CA THR A 161 1.14 9.65 8.05
C THR A 161 2.64 9.74 7.79
N HIS A 162 3.43 10.14 8.79
CA HIS A 162 4.90 10.14 8.72
C HIS A 162 5.45 8.73 8.59
N ALA A 163 4.90 7.76 9.31
CA ALA A 163 5.34 6.37 9.24
C ALA A 163 5.07 5.77 7.85
N ILE A 164 3.91 6.06 7.25
CA ILE A 164 3.60 5.67 5.86
C ILE A 164 4.50 6.38 4.84
N ALA A 165 4.73 7.69 4.99
CA ALA A 165 5.60 8.47 4.13
C ALA A 165 7.05 7.93 4.16
N ARG A 166 7.57 7.67 5.36
CA ARG A 166 8.89 7.08 5.58
C ARG A 166 9.03 5.72 4.90
N LEU A 167 8.02 4.86 5.03
CA LEU A 167 7.99 3.56 4.37
C LEU A 167 8.16 3.68 2.84
N ALA A 168 7.43 4.62 2.23
CA ALA A 168 7.49 4.84 0.79
C ALA A 168 8.88 5.34 0.36
N LEU A 169 9.45 6.29 1.11
CA LEU A 169 10.79 6.83 0.87
C LEU A 169 11.89 5.78 1.03
N GLU A 170 11.82 4.94 2.06
CA GLU A 170 12.77 3.84 2.27
C GLU A 170 12.76 2.87 1.08
N HIS A 171 11.57 2.57 0.55
CA HIS A 171 11.45 1.69 -0.59
C HIS A 171 11.90 2.36 -1.90
N GLU A 172 11.66 3.66 -2.08
CA GLU A 172 12.24 4.41 -3.21
C GLU A 172 13.76 4.42 -3.16
N LYS A 173 14.34 4.69 -1.97
CA LYS A 173 15.79 4.64 -1.75
C LYS A 173 16.36 3.29 -2.15
N HIS A 174 15.77 2.18 -1.70
CA HIS A 174 16.21 0.84 -2.09
C HIS A 174 16.18 0.64 -3.62
N GLN A 175 15.16 1.15 -4.31
CA GLN A 175 15.10 1.05 -5.77
C GLN A 175 16.18 1.88 -6.47
N LEU A 176 16.53 3.04 -5.93
CA LEU A 176 17.61 3.87 -6.44
C LEU A 176 18.97 3.20 -6.22
N ASP A 177 19.19 2.60 -5.05
CA ASP A 177 20.42 1.86 -4.73
C ASP A 177 20.59 0.65 -5.66
N ASP A 178 19.52 -0.11 -5.93
CA ASP A 178 19.52 -1.23 -6.89
C ASP A 178 19.89 -0.75 -8.30
N LYS A 179 19.32 0.37 -8.76
CA LYS A 179 19.62 0.96 -10.07
C LYS A 179 21.07 1.41 -10.13
N LEU A 180 21.57 2.08 -9.09
CA LEU A 180 22.95 2.55 -9.01
C LEU A 180 23.93 1.39 -9.06
N ALA A 181 23.67 0.30 -8.33
CA ALA A 181 24.48 -0.91 -8.37
C ALA A 181 24.54 -1.53 -9.78
N ARG A 182 23.40 -1.58 -10.50
CA ARG A 182 23.35 -2.06 -11.89
C ARG A 182 24.17 -1.19 -12.84
N ILE A 183 24.05 0.13 -12.74
CA ILE A 183 24.81 1.08 -13.57
C ILE A 183 26.31 0.92 -13.31
N LYS A 184 26.74 0.83 -12.04
CA LYS A 184 28.14 0.59 -11.67
C LYS A 184 28.68 -0.71 -12.29
N LYS A 185 27.90 -1.79 -12.25
CA LYS A 185 28.25 -3.08 -12.88
C LYS A 185 28.39 -2.95 -14.41
N GLN A 186 27.47 -2.26 -15.07
CA GLN A 186 27.52 -2.03 -16.52
C GLN A 186 28.76 -1.22 -16.92
N ARG A 187 29.06 -0.14 -16.20
CA ARG A 187 30.25 0.69 -16.44
C ARG A 187 31.55 -0.11 -16.31
N ARG A 188 31.66 -0.97 -15.30
CA ARG A 188 32.82 -1.85 -15.12
C ARG A 188 33.00 -2.79 -16.32
N GLY A 189 31.93 -3.46 -16.75
CA GLY A 189 31.98 -4.37 -17.90
C GLY A 189 32.34 -3.66 -19.20
N LEU A 190 31.86 -2.42 -19.41
CA LEU A 190 32.27 -1.61 -20.57
C LEU A 190 33.75 -1.24 -20.52
N LYS A 191 34.28 -0.86 -19.35
CA LYS A 191 35.71 -0.55 -19.18
C LYS A 191 36.59 -1.77 -19.47
N GLU A 192 36.18 -2.95 -18.99
CA GLU A 192 36.88 -4.22 -19.26
C GLU A 192 36.86 -4.57 -20.76
N ARG A 193 35.76 -4.29 -21.47
CA ARG A 193 35.66 -4.50 -22.94
C ARG A 193 36.53 -3.52 -23.73
N LEU A 194 36.51 -2.23 -23.37
CA LEU A 194 37.35 -1.22 -24.01
C LEU A 194 38.84 -1.55 -23.84
N GLY A 195 39.27 -1.91 -22.63
CA GLY A 195 40.66 -2.31 -22.41
C GLY A 195 41.12 -3.55 -23.18
N ARG A 196 40.19 -4.44 -23.59
CA ARG A 196 40.51 -5.57 -24.48
C ARG A 196 40.62 -5.15 -25.94
N ILE A 197 39.88 -4.13 -26.37
CA ILE A 197 39.98 -3.58 -27.73
C ILE A 197 41.28 -2.80 -27.86
N ASP A 198 41.62 -1.96 -26.87
CA ASP A 198 42.85 -1.17 -26.88
C ASP A 198 44.14 -2.03 -26.81
N ALA A 199 44.01 -3.29 -26.39
CA ALA A 199 45.10 -4.25 -26.28
C ALA A 199 45.22 -5.21 -27.47
N ALA A 200 44.32 -5.12 -28.46
CA ALA A 200 44.28 -5.94 -29.67
C ALA A 200 44.75 -5.13 -30.89
#